data_AF-A0A9J6FNE5-F1
#
_entry.id   AF-A0A9J6FNE5-F1
#
_cell.length_a   1.000
_cell.length_b   1.000
_cell.length_c   1.000
_cell.angle_alpha   90.00
_cell.angle_beta   90.00
_cell.angle_gamma   90.00
#
_symmetry.space_group_name_H-M   'P 1'
#
loop_
_entity.id
_entity.type
_entity.pdbx_description
1 polymer ?
#
loop_
_entity_poly.entity_id
_entity_poly.type
_entity_poly.pdbx_seq_one_letter_code
_entity_poly.pdbx_strand_id
1 'polypeptide(L)'
;MQLLFEALVAALYASRRGLTAYALLAIACIALLPPCYNGQLQRDFYSSVHNLLSLVKQEQDVRLMLLAYAERLKTLQANIVNFVESRQPYHDLRNPSEVSDYLKHPVHAFHLTKRMIVDLGSIESQIHELHASDPLHNITAMRTNRLLPWDEDFNGIASSLVRLQDTYLLDMDDLISGHLTPSTVTSGPQKNRTVHGRVPLNARDCYFMGQVALHNGFYDRAVEWIERAVAETSQEQSPSIAKEELSSYLDSVIKKHDDVLDSMGKAGQHWQTYGVPVRERGKRPLNFQTKLFEDRLTFAQEAQNYKRLCRGEQLRTPKMDSHLRCRYYHGRDGFFRLQPVKIEEANLKPYIIVFHDIIGDRDIEELLAFATPRLANYGVGGQYVAHHDFLADIYNDPNRKGNAAFWWNLNSDGEGEVLTKHGGCPVLYGSKWIANKWFRSNSNVFRLPCSVNRK
;
A
#
# COMPACT_ATOMS: atom_id res chain seq x y z
N MET A 1 -17.67 8.26 -14.02
CA MET A 1 -17.89 7.14 -13.08
C MET A 1 -19.14 7.30 -12.22
N GLN A 2 -19.27 8.29 -11.33
CA GLN A 2 -20.36 8.35 -10.33
C GLN A 2 -21.77 8.08 -10.91
N LEU A 3 -22.16 8.73 -12.02
CA LEU A 3 -23.44 8.51 -12.71
C LEU A 3 -23.70 7.05 -13.15
N LEU A 4 -22.66 6.28 -13.50
CA LEU A 4 -22.80 4.86 -13.84
C LEU A 4 -23.08 4.00 -12.60
N PHE A 5 -22.48 4.33 -11.47
CA PHE A 5 -22.77 3.67 -10.19
C PHE A 5 -24.18 4.01 -9.70
N GLU A 6 -24.61 5.27 -9.83
CA GLU A 6 -25.99 5.71 -9.58
C GLU A 6 -26.99 4.92 -10.43
N ALA A 7 -26.73 4.79 -11.73
CA ALA A 7 -27.57 4.06 -12.68
C ALA A 7 -27.61 2.55 -12.41
N LEU A 8 -26.48 1.92 -12.04
CA LEU A 8 -26.40 0.48 -11.79
C LEU A 8 -27.09 0.11 -10.45
N VAL A 9 -26.93 0.92 -9.40
CA VAL A 9 -27.70 0.78 -8.15
C VAL A 9 -29.20 0.97 -8.42
N ALA A 10 -29.58 1.97 -9.23
CA ALA A 10 -30.98 2.17 -9.62
C ALA A 10 -31.53 1.00 -10.46
N ALA A 11 -30.73 0.41 -11.36
CA ALA A 11 -31.13 -0.74 -12.18
C ALA A 11 -31.33 -2.01 -11.33
N LEU A 12 -30.44 -2.28 -10.36
CA LEU A 12 -30.62 -3.37 -9.39
C LEU A 12 -31.90 -3.17 -8.54
N TYR A 13 -32.18 -1.93 -8.12
CA TYR A 13 -33.39 -1.58 -7.36
C TYR A 13 -34.67 -1.67 -8.20
N ALA A 14 -34.60 -1.36 -9.51
CA ALA A 14 -35.71 -1.51 -10.46
C ALA A 14 -35.95 -2.98 -10.86
N SER A 15 -34.89 -3.79 -10.95
CA SER A 15 -34.95 -5.24 -11.19
C SER A 15 -35.75 -5.94 -10.08
N ARG A 16 -35.46 -5.64 -8.81
CA ARG A 16 -36.26 -6.12 -7.65
C ARG A 16 -37.71 -5.62 -7.62
N ARG A 17 -38.14 -4.75 -8.55
CA ARG A 17 -39.53 -4.27 -8.72
C ARG A 17 -40.21 -4.75 -10.01
N GLY A 18 -39.57 -5.61 -10.81
CA GLY A 18 -40.14 -6.12 -12.07
C GLY A 18 -40.26 -5.08 -13.20
N LEU A 19 -39.64 -3.91 -13.06
CA LEU A 19 -39.70 -2.81 -14.04
C LEU A 19 -38.69 -3.02 -15.19
N THR A 20 -38.87 -4.10 -15.94
CA THR A 20 -37.97 -4.57 -17.01
C THR A 20 -37.63 -3.50 -18.04
N ALA A 21 -38.60 -2.68 -18.46
CA ALA A 21 -38.40 -1.60 -19.42
C ALA A 21 -37.38 -0.54 -18.96
N TYR A 22 -37.36 -0.19 -17.67
CA TYR A 22 -36.40 0.78 -17.12
C TYR A 22 -34.98 0.20 -17.02
N ALA A 23 -34.85 -1.09 -16.69
CA ALA A 23 -33.56 -1.77 -16.69
C ALA A 23 -32.96 -1.83 -18.11
N LEU A 24 -33.78 -2.16 -19.12
CA LEU A 24 -33.35 -2.21 -20.53
C LEU A 24 -32.94 -0.83 -21.06
N LEU A 25 -33.69 0.24 -20.75
CA LEU A 25 -33.32 1.61 -21.11
C LEU A 25 -32.00 2.05 -20.44
N ALA A 26 -31.79 1.73 -19.16
CA ALA A 26 -30.54 2.03 -18.47
C ALA A 26 -29.34 1.32 -19.11
N ILE A 27 -29.50 0.04 -19.48
CA ILE A 27 -28.45 -0.75 -20.17
C ILE A 27 -28.17 -0.17 -21.57
N ALA A 28 -29.20 0.20 -22.34
CA ALA A 28 -29.04 0.81 -23.66
C ALA A 28 -28.27 2.15 -23.61
N CYS A 29 -28.56 3.00 -22.61
CA CYS A 29 -27.82 4.25 -22.41
C CYS A 29 -26.35 4.02 -22.02
N ILE A 30 -26.03 2.92 -21.32
CA ILE A 30 -24.62 2.57 -21.00
C ILE A 30 -23.85 2.14 -22.26
N ALA A 31 -24.50 1.45 -23.19
CA ALA A 31 -23.89 0.97 -24.43
C ALA A 31 -23.64 2.08 -25.48
N LEU A 32 -24.27 3.25 -25.34
CA LEU A 32 -24.17 4.38 -26.29
C LEU A 32 -23.19 5.48 -25.85
N LEU A 33 -22.55 5.35 -24.69
CA LEU A 33 -21.47 6.26 -24.30
C LEU A 33 -20.16 5.84 -24.98
N PRO A 34 -19.47 6.73 -25.73
CA PRO A 34 -18.18 6.43 -26.29
C PRO A 34 -17.15 6.15 -25.17
N PRO A 35 -16.12 5.32 -25.40
CA PRO A 35 -15.12 4.94 -24.41
C PRO A 35 -14.11 6.07 -24.13
N CYS A 36 -14.60 7.22 -23.67
CA CYS A 36 -13.81 8.39 -23.29
C CYS A 36 -13.12 8.20 -21.93
N TYR A 37 -12.25 7.19 -21.83
CA TYR A 37 -11.21 7.15 -20.81
C TYR A 37 -9.96 6.42 -21.31
N ASN A 38 -9.17 7.09 -22.15
CA ASN A 38 -7.85 6.61 -22.58
C ASN A 38 -6.77 6.90 -21.50
N GLY A 39 -7.15 6.86 -20.23
CA GLY A 39 -6.23 6.90 -19.11
C GLY A 39 -5.70 5.50 -18.85
N GLN A 40 -4.39 5.30 -18.94
CA GLN A 40 -3.76 4.11 -18.40
C GLN A 40 -4.17 3.98 -16.93
N LEU A 41 -4.75 2.85 -16.56
CA LEU A 41 -5.11 2.60 -15.15
C LEU A 41 -3.82 2.61 -14.35
N GLN A 42 -3.64 3.57 -13.45
CA GLN A 42 -2.40 3.75 -12.70
C GLN A 42 -2.21 2.55 -11.74
N ARG A 43 -1.46 1.55 -12.21
CA ARG A 43 -1.20 0.30 -11.51
C ARG A 43 -0.10 0.50 -10.49
N ASP A 44 -0.51 0.98 -9.33
CA ASP A 44 0.31 1.10 -8.14
C ASP A 44 0.19 -0.19 -7.32
N PHE A 45 1.31 -0.90 -7.15
CA PHE A 45 1.37 -2.20 -6.50
C PHE A 45 1.09 -2.10 -5.00
N TYR A 46 1.59 -1.06 -4.33
CA TYR A 46 1.40 -0.83 -2.90
C TYR A 46 -0.07 -0.58 -2.50
N SER A 47 -0.89 -0.10 -3.43
CA SER A 47 -2.31 0.18 -3.16
C SER A 47 -3.15 -1.08 -2.98
N SER A 48 -2.80 -2.20 -3.62
CA SER A 48 -3.69 -3.37 -3.73
C SER A 48 -3.00 -4.72 -3.57
N VAL A 49 -3.53 -5.53 -2.65
CA VAL A 49 -3.17 -6.94 -2.48
C VAL A 49 -3.39 -7.75 -3.77
N HIS A 50 -4.32 -7.34 -4.65
CA HIS A 50 -4.53 -7.98 -5.95
C HIS A 50 -3.39 -7.70 -6.94
N ASN A 51 -2.82 -6.49 -6.91
CA ASN A 51 -1.65 -6.14 -7.72
C ASN A 51 -0.41 -6.89 -7.20
N LEU A 52 -0.23 -7.01 -5.88
CA LEU A 52 0.84 -7.80 -5.28
C LEU A 52 0.72 -9.30 -5.60
N LEU A 53 -0.49 -9.88 -5.56
CA LEU A 53 -0.72 -11.26 -5.98
C LEU A 53 -0.37 -11.48 -7.46
N SER A 54 -0.65 -10.49 -8.31
CA SER A 54 -0.25 -10.51 -9.72
C SER A 54 1.26 -10.43 -9.90
N LEU A 55 1.95 -9.61 -9.07
CA LEU A 55 3.40 -9.44 -9.08
C LEU A 55 4.15 -10.75 -8.75
N VAL A 56 3.68 -11.55 -7.79
CA VAL A 56 4.28 -12.87 -7.47
C VAL A 56 4.35 -13.79 -8.70
N LYS A 57 3.36 -13.71 -9.62
CA LYS A 57 3.45 -14.43 -10.89
C LYS A 57 4.55 -13.84 -11.79
N GLN A 58 4.62 -12.51 -11.92
CA GLN A 58 5.62 -11.85 -12.76
C GLN A 58 7.05 -12.08 -12.24
N GLU A 59 7.25 -12.15 -10.92
CA GLU A 59 8.50 -12.56 -10.27
C GLU A 59 8.89 -13.98 -10.69
N GLN A 60 7.96 -14.94 -10.62
CA GLN A 60 8.20 -16.33 -11.03
C GLN A 60 8.52 -16.43 -12.53
N ASP A 61 7.87 -15.66 -13.39
CA ASP A 61 8.17 -15.60 -14.83
C ASP A 61 9.59 -15.04 -15.07
N VAL A 62 9.99 -13.95 -14.38
CA VAL A 62 11.36 -13.40 -14.42
C VAL A 62 12.40 -14.41 -13.90
N ARG A 63 12.10 -15.09 -12.78
CA ARG A 63 13.00 -16.11 -12.18
C ARG A 63 13.28 -17.25 -13.15
N LEU A 64 12.27 -17.72 -13.88
CA LEU A 64 12.44 -18.77 -14.89
C LEU A 64 13.29 -18.29 -16.08
N MET A 65 13.10 -17.06 -16.56
CA MET A 65 13.93 -16.49 -17.62
C MET A 65 15.40 -16.37 -17.21
N LEU A 66 15.68 -15.87 -15.99
CA LEU A 66 17.05 -15.71 -15.48
C LEU A 66 17.74 -17.06 -15.24
N LEU A 67 17.03 -18.07 -14.71
CA LEU A 67 17.57 -19.43 -14.56
C LEU A 67 17.91 -20.08 -15.91
N ALA A 68 17.05 -19.93 -16.91
CA ALA A 68 17.29 -20.44 -18.26
C ALA A 68 18.49 -19.76 -18.93
N TYR A 69 18.70 -18.46 -18.69
CA TYR A 69 19.86 -17.72 -19.18
C TYR A 69 21.16 -18.12 -18.46
N ALA A 70 21.10 -18.34 -17.14
CA ALA A 70 22.25 -18.77 -16.33
C ALA A 70 22.80 -20.15 -16.74
N GLU A 71 21.95 -21.14 -17.02
CA GLU A 71 22.40 -22.46 -17.50
C GLU A 71 22.98 -22.40 -18.92
N ARG A 72 22.52 -21.48 -19.78
CA ARG A 72 23.12 -21.22 -21.10
C ARG A 72 24.49 -20.56 -20.98
N LEU A 73 24.63 -19.53 -20.12
CA LEU A 73 25.91 -18.92 -19.78
C LEU A 73 26.94 -19.97 -19.29
N LYS A 74 26.53 -20.82 -18.35
CA LYS A 74 27.34 -21.91 -17.79
C LYS A 74 27.74 -22.96 -18.84
N THR A 75 26.84 -23.30 -19.76
CA THR A 75 27.13 -24.22 -20.88
C THR A 75 28.13 -23.60 -21.86
N LEU A 76 27.92 -22.34 -22.25
CA LEU A 76 28.84 -21.59 -23.11
C LEU A 76 30.22 -21.43 -22.45
N GLN A 77 30.27 -21.08 -21.16
CA GLN A 77 31.50 -20.98 -20.39
C GLN A 77 32.29 -22.30 -20.43
N ALA A 78 31.64 -23.43 -20.16
CA ALA A 78 32.28 -24.75 -20.21
C ALA A 78 32.83 -25.06 -21.61
N ASN A 79 32.09 -24.73 -22.67
CA ASN A 79 32.52 -24.97 -24.05
C ASN A 79 33.68 -24.05 -24.48
N ILE A 80 33.67 -22.77 -24.07
CA ILE A 80 34.80 -21.84 -24.28
C ILE A 80 36.05 -22.33 -23.53
N VAL A 81 35.92 -22.71 -22.25
CA VAL A 81 37.04 -23.23 -21.44
C VAL A 81 37.61 -24.50 -22.05
N ASN A 82 36.77 -25.49 -22.40
CA ASN A 82 37.20 -26.70 -23.10
C ASN A 82 37.94 -26.40 -24.41
N PHE A 83 37.50 -25.40 -25.19
CA PHE A 83 38.18 -25.00 -26.41
C PHE A 83 39.53 -24.32 -26.12
N VAL A 84 39.61 -23.39 -25.17
CA VAL A 84 40.85 -22.67 -24.84
C VAL A 84 41.88 -23.60 -24.19
N GLU A 85 41.48 -24.44 -23.24
CA GLU A 85 42.38 -25.31 -22.47
C GLU A 85 42.76 -26.62 -23.17
N SER A 86 42.07 -27.01 -24.25
CA SER A 86 42.43 -28.20 -25.03
C SER A 86 43.79 -28.03 -25.73
N ARG A 87 44.84 -28.45 -25.03
CA ARG A 87 46.24 -28.39 -25.49
C ARG A 87 46.41 -29.06 -26.86
N GLN A 88 47.00 -28.34 -27.79
CA GLN A 88 47.29 -28.84 -29.13
C GLN A 88 48.79 -29.18 -29.26
N PRO A 89 49.20 -30.20 -30.04
CA PRO A 89 50.61 -30.62 -30.12
C PRO A 89 51.55 -29.50 -30.58
N TYR A 90 51.06 -28.57 -31.40
CA TYR A 90 51.83 -27.43 -31.89
C TYR A 90 52.02 -26.30 -30.85
N HIS A 91 51.39 -26.36 -29.67
CA HIS A 91 51.61 -25.38 -28.59
C HIS A 91 52.97 -25.58 -27.87
N ASP A 92 53.57 -26.77 -27.99
CA ASP A 92 54.87 -27.11 -27.38
C ASP A 92 56.07 -26.84 -28.30
N LEU A 93 55.81 -26.50 -29.56
CA LEU A 93 56.82 -26.10 -30.56
C LEU A 93 57.21 -24.63 -30.33
N ARG A 94 58.50 -24.32 -30.40
CA ARG A 94 59.03 -22.99 -30.02
C ARG A 94 59.47 -22.17 -31.21
N ASN A 95 59.87 -22.82 -32.30
CA ASN A 95 60.49 -22.18 -33.45
C ASN A 95 59.54 -22.18 -34.66
N PRO A 96 59.42 -21.07 -35.44
CA PRO A 96 58.54 -21.03 -36.62
C PRO A 96 58.81 -22.14 -37.66
N SER A 97 60.06 -22.60 -37.76
CA SER A 97 60.45 -23.74 -38.61
C SER A 97 59.81 -25.06 -38.15
N GLU A 98 59.78 -25.33 -36.85
CA GLU A 98 59.16 -26.54 -36.28
C GLU A 98 57.65 -26.57 -36.55
N VAL A 99 56.99 -25.41 -36.40
CA VAL A 99 55.57 -25.25 -36.71
C VAL A 99 55.31 -25.43 -38.21
N SER A 100 56.19 -24.88 -39.07
CA SER A 100 56.12 -25.08 -40.52
C SER A 100 56.27 -26.55 -40.92
N ASP A 101 57.23 -27.27 -40.33
CA ASP A 101 57.44 -28.69 -40.59
C ASP A 101 56.28 -29.56 -40.06
N TYR A 102 55.74 -29.25 -38.88
CA TYR A 102 54.55 -29.90 -38.34
C TYR A 102 53.33 -29.74 -39.26
N LEU A 103 53.12 -28.55 -39.84
CA LEU A 103 51.97 -28.24 -40.71
C LEU A 103 52.10 -28.78 -42.14
N LYS A 104 53.28 -29.23 -42.59
CA LYS A 104 53.44 -29.95 -43.88
C LYS A 104 52.71 -31.29 -43.91
N HIS A 105 52.41 -31.88 -42.76
CA HIS A 105 51.63 -33.11 -42.69
C HIS A 105 50.12 -32.80 -42.85
N PRO A 106 49.43 -33.35 -43.87
CA PRO A 106 48.09 -32.90 -44.24
C PRO A 106 47.03 -33.13 -43.15
N VAL A 107 47.20 -34.14 -42.31
CA VAL A 107 46.30 -34.40 -41.16
C VAL A 107 46.43 -33.32 -40.09
N HIS A 108 47.63 -32.77 -39.88
CA HIS A 108 47.84 -31.68 -38.91
C HIS A 108 47.25 -30.35 -39.40
N ALA A 109 47.46 -30.03 -40.69
CA ALA A 109 46.82 -28.89 -41.34
C ALA A 109 45.28 -29.01 -41.32
N PHE A 110 44.74 -30.21 -41.56
CA PHE A 110 43.31 -30.49 -41.43
C PHE A 110 42.79 -30.25 -40.00
N HIS A 111 43.46 -30.76 -38.96
CA HIS A 111 43.01 -30.56 -37.58
C HIS A 111 43.04 -29.07 -37.16
N LEU A 112 44.08 -28.32 -37.51
CA LEU A 112 44.13 -26.88 -37.26
C LEU A 112 42.99 -26.13 -37.98
N THR A 113 42.81 -26.40 -39.28
CA THR A 113 41.75 -25.78 -40.09
C THR A 113 40.35 -26.14 -39.55
N LYS A 114 40.10 -27.41 -39.19
CA LYS A 114 38.85 -27.85 -38.57
C LYS A 114 38.60 -27.10 -37.25
N ARG A 115 39.62 -26.97 -36.40
CA ARG A 115 39.51 -26.29 -35.10
C ARG A 115 39.14 -24.81 -35.26
N MET A 116 39.69 -24.13 -36.27
CA MET A 116 39.41 -22.71 -36.53
C MET A 116 38.09 -22.45 -37.26
N ILE A 117 37.51 -23.44 -37.97
CA ILE A 117 36.25 -23.28 -38.71
C ILE A 117 35.06 -23.91 -37.97
N VAL A 118 35.16 -25.21 -37.64
CA VAL A 118 34.05 -25.99 -37.10
C VAL A 118 33.94 -25.84 -35.58
N ASP A 119 35.07 -26.01 -34.88
CA ASP A 119 35.05 -26.04 -33.40
C ASP A 119 34.88 -24.63 -32.82
N LEU A 120 35.52 -23.62 -33.45
CA LEU A 120 35.28 -22.21 -33.15
C LEU A 120 33.88 -21.74 -33.59
N GLY A 121 33.44 -22.07 -34.81
CA GLY A 121 32.11 -21.68 -35.30
C GLY A 121 30.95 -22.23 -34.46
N SER A 122 31.15 -23.37 -33.80
CA SER A 122 30.20 -23.89 -32.79
C SER A 122 30.08 -22.98 -31.57
N ILE A 123 31.16 -22.32 -31.14
CA ILE A 123 31.16 -21.34 -30.04
C ILE A 123 30.52 -20.03 -30.51
N GLU A 124 30.84 -19.57 -31.72
CA GLU A 124 30.23 -18.37 -32.32
C GLU A 124 28.70 -18.50 -32.41
N SER A 125 28.18 -19.65 -32.86
CA SER A 125 26.73 -19.93 -32.84
C SER A 125 26.13 -19.82 -31.44
N GLN A 126 26.77 -20.43 -30.43
CA GLN A 126 26.29 -20.38 -29.04
C GLN A 126 26.33 -18.96 -28.45
N ILE A 127 27.30 -18.12 -28.82
CA ILE A 127 27.34 -16.70 -28.44
C ILE A 127 26.15 -15.96 -29.08
N HIS A 128 25.90 -16.16 -30.37
CA HIS A 128 24.77 -15.54 -31.07
C HIS A 128 23.41 -16.01 -30.51
N GLU A 129 23.25 -17.30 -30.22
CA GLU A 129 22.05 -17.87 -29.59
C GLU A 129 21.81 -17.33 -28.17
N LEU A 130 22.89 -17.13 -27.39
CA LEU A 130 22.82 -16.51 -26.07
C LEU A 130 22.37 -15.04 -26.17
N HIS A 131 22.96 -14.26 -27.07
CA HIS A 131 22.59 -12.86 -27.29
C HIS A 131 21.15 -12.70 -27.81
N ALA A 132 20.72 -13.58 -28.73
CA ALA A 132 19.33 -13.62 -29.21
C ALA A 132 18.32 -14.05 -28.13
N SER A 133 18.79 -14.52 -26.97
CA SER A 133 17.99 -15.01 -25.85
C SER A 133 18.16 -14.16 -24.58
N ASP A 134 18.62 -12.92 -24.71
CA ASP A 134 18.79 -12.00 -23.58
C ASP A 134 17.45 -11.73 -22.86
N PRO A 135 17.30 -12.12 -21.57
CA PRO A 135 16.07 -11.88 -20.81
C PRO A 135 15.80 -10.39 -20.56
N LEU A 136 16.79 -9.51 -20.68
CA LEU A 136 16.63 -8.07 -20.45
C LEU A 136 15.65 -7.42 -21.42
N HIS A 137 15.49 -7.92 -22.66
CA HIS A 137 14.47 -7.43 -23.58
C HIS A 137 13.06 -7.64 -22.99
N ASN A 138 12.77 -8.85 -22.50
CA ASN A 138 11.48 -9.19 -21.90
C ASN A 138 11.27 -8.48 -20.56
N ILE A 139 12.29 -8.43 -19.70
CA ILE A 139 12.22 -7.73 -18.41
C ILE A 139 11.99 -6.22 -18.62
N THR A 140 12.61 -5.62 -19.62
CA THR A 140 12.38 -4.21 -20.00
C THR A 140 10.95 -4.01 -20.50
N ALA A 141 10.45 -4.89 -21.38
CA ALA A 141 9.05 -4.86 -21.81
C ALA A 141 8.07 -5.01 -20.63
N MET A 142 8.37 -5.83 -19.62
CA MET A 142 7.57 -5.96 -18.39
C MET A 142 7.58 -4.68 -17.54
N ARG A 143 8.74 -4.00 -17.43
CA ARG A 143 8.83 -2.69 -16.76
C ARG A 143 8.03 -1.60 -17.48
N THR A 144 8.17 -1.49 -18.81
CA THR A 144 7.45 -0.51 -19.64
C THR A 144 5.94 -0.71 -19.59
N ASN A 145 5.47 -1.97 -19.47
CA ASN A 145 4.05 -2.30 -19.34
C ASN A 145 3.52 -2.24 -17.88
N ARG A 146 4.30 -1.70 -16.91
CA ARG A 146 3.97 -1.65 -15.45
C ARG A 146 3.49 -3.02 -14.92
N LEU A 147 4.16 -4.09 -15.35
CA LEU A 147 4.01 -5.45 -14.80
C LEU A 147 4.99 -5.72 -13.64
N LEU A 148 6.01 -4.87 -13.51
CA LEU A 148 6.97 -4.84 -12.40
C LEU A 148 6.92 -3.46 -11.73
N PRO A 149 7.15 -3.36 -10.41
CA PRO A 149 7.09 -2.10 -9.67
C PRO A 149 8.22 -1.15 -10.06
N TRP A 150 7.99 0.15 -9.85
CA TRP A 150 9.00 1.20 -9.92
C TRP A 150 9.34 1.72 -8.50
N ASP A 151 10.29 2.63 -8.39
CA ASP A 151 10.76 3.16 -7.09
C ASP A 151 9.63 3.87 -6.31
N GLU A 152 8.65 4.43 -7.03
CA GLU A 152 7.41 4.98 -6.48
C GLU A 152 6.63 3.95 -5.64
N ASP A 153 6.52 2.71 -6.13
CA ASP A 153 5.81 1.64 -5.44
C ASP A 153 6.53 1.22 -4.15
N PHE A 154 7.86 1.11 -4.22
CA PHE A 154 8.69 0.75 -3.07
C PHE A 154 8.63 1.83 -1.98
N ASN A 155 8.79 3.11 -2.37
CA ASN A 155 8.62 4.24 -1.46
C ASN A 155 7.19 4.32 -0.89
N GLY A 156 6.18 3.94 -1.68
CA GLY A 156 4.79 3.81 -1.24
C GLY A 156 4.61 2.76 -0.13
N ILE A 157 5.22 1.57 -0.27
CA ILE A 157 5.22 0.52 0.76
C ILE A 157 5.98 0.98 2.02
N ALA A 158 7.18 1.55 1.86
CA ALA A 158 7.99 2.03 2.99
C ALA A 158 7.29 3.15 3.79
N SER A 159 6.69 4.14 3.10
CA SER A 159 5.86 5.17 3.74
C SER A 159 4.62 4.57 4.41
N SER A 160 4.05 3.48 3.85
CA SER A 160 3.01 2.68 4.51
C SER A 160 3.47 2.07 5.83
N LEU A 161 4.67 1.51 5.89
CA LEU A 161 5.19 0.86 7.10
C LEU A 161 5.52 1.87 8.21
N VAL A 162 6.19 2.98 7.87
CA VAL A 162 6.47 4.08 8.81
C VAL A 162 5.16 4.67 9.36
N ARG A 163 4.13 4.83 8.50
CA ARG A 163 2.79 5.26 8.93
C ARG A 163 2.10 4.25 9.84
N LEU A 164 2.27 2.94 9.61
CA LEU A 164 1.71 1.90 10.48
C LEU A 164 2.37 1.89 11.86
N GLN A 165 3.70 1.97 11.92
CA GLN A 165 4.47 2.12 13.16
C GLN A 165 3.97 3.34 13.97
N ASP A 166 3.93 4.51 13.34
CA ASP A 166 3.47 5.77 13.94
C ASP A 166 2.01 5.75 14.42
N THR A 167 1.10 5.17 13.63
CA THR A 167 -0.33 5.14 13.97
C THR A 167 -0.61 4.14 15.09
N TYR A 168 -0.09 2.92 14.99
CA TYR A 168 -0.45 1.81 15.87
C TYR A 168 0.49 1.63 17.08
N LEU A 169 1.58 2.40 17.16
CA LEU A 169 2.63 2.24 18.17
C LEU A 169 3.20 0.81 18.15
N LEU A 170 3.50 0.31 16.94
CA LEU A 170 4.10 -1.01 16.75
C LEU A 170 5.48 -1.04 17.40
N ASP A 171 5.78 -2.13 18.09
CA ASP A 171 7.11 -2.37 18.65
C ASP A 171 8.15 -2.58 17.54
N MET A 172 9.36 -2.06 17.73
CA MET A 172 10.41 -2.07 16.71
C MET A 172 11.15 -3.41 16.60
N ASP A 173 11.32 -4.13 17.70
CA ASP A 173 11.95 -5.46 17.71
C ASP A 173 11.05 -6.50 17.04
N ASP A 174 9.74 -6.46 17.33
CA ASP A 174 8.74 -7.26 16.62
C ASP A 174 8.69 -6.87 15.13
N LEU A 175 8.58 -5.58 14.80
CA LEU A 175 8.44 -5.10 13.42
C LEU A 175 9.61 -5.53 12.52
N ILE A 176 10.84 -5.50 13.06
CA ILE A 176 12.05 -5.93 12.34
C ILE A 176 12.20 -7.44 12.32
N SER A 177 11.68 -8.17 13.32
CA SER A 177 11.44 -9.61 13.24
C SER A 177 10.34 -9.99 12.23
N GLY A 178 9.76 -9.01 11.53
CA GLY A 178 8.67 -9.19 10.57
C GLY A 178 7.32 -9.49 11.24
N HIS A 179 7.17 -9.19 12.53
CA HIS A 179 5.97 -9.44 13.33
C HIS A 179 5.19 -8.13 13.55
N LEU A 180 3.87 -8.19 13.51
CA LEU A 180 3.01 -7.04 13.83
C LEU A 180 2.23 -7.31 15.12
N THR A 181 2.76 -6.85 16.24
CA THR A 181 2.06 -6.84 17.54
C THR A 181 1.50 -5.43 17.82
N PRO A 182 0.17 -5.26 17.95
CA PRO A 182 -0.42 -3.96 18.28
C PRO A 182 -0.31 -3.67 19.79
N SER A 183 0.70 -2.89 20.19
CA SER A 183 1.09 -2.68 21.60
C SER A 183 0.01 -2.16 22.53
N THR A 184 -1.04 -1.50 22.01
CA THR A 184 -2.07 -0.83 22.83
C THR A 184 -3.52 -1.04 22.37
N VAL A 185 -3.85 -2.12 21.64
CA VAL A 185 -5.24 -2.36 21.20
C VAL A 185 -6.12 -2.78 22.39
N THR A 186 -6.76 -1.81 23.02
CA THR A 186 -7.54 -1.99 24.25
C THR A 186 -8.86 -2.72 24.04
N SER A 187 -9.48 -2.56 22.87
CA SER A 187 -10.82 -3.07 22.53
C SER A 187 -10.88 -3.65 21.10
N GLY A 188 -11.88 -4.49 20.83
CA GLY A 188 -12.11 -5.10 19.52
C GLY A 188 -11.56 -6.52 19.33
N PRO A 189 -11.94 -7.22 18.24
CA PRO A 189 -11.67 -8.66 18.03
C PRO A 189 -10.22 -9.00 17.61
N GLN A 190 -9.31 -8.02 17.59
CA GLN A 190 -7.88 -8.20 17.27
C GLN A 190 -6.96 -8.03 18.49
N LYS A 191 -7.53 -7.86 19.70
CA LYS A 191 -6.78 -7.71 20.95
C LYS A 191 -5.74 -8.82 21.12
N ASN A 192 -4.48 -8.42 21.30
CA ASN A 192 -3.30 -9.28 21.48
C ASN A 192 -3.04 -10.29 20.34
N ARG A 193 -3.55 -10.05 19.12
CA ARG A 193 -3.26 -10.92 17.97
C ARG A 193 -2.04 -10.43 17.18
N THR A 194 -0.85 -10.92 17.54
CA THR A 194 0.36 -10.78 16.72
C THR A 194 0.14 -11.40 15.34
N VAL A 195 0.51 -10.68 14.28
CA VAL A 195 0.58 -11.22 12.92
C VAL A 195 2.03 -11.57 12.63
N HIS A 196 2.36 -12.86 12.63
CA HIS A 196 3.69 -13.35 12.32
C HIS A 196 3.96 -13.33 10.81
N GLY A 197 4.86 -12.44 10.37
CA GLY A 197 5.57 -12.60 9.10
C GLY A 197 6.65 -13.69 9.19
N ARG A 198 7.47 -13.79 8.14
CA ARG A 198 8.43 -14.89 7.94
C ARG A 198 9.82 -14.45 7.48
N VAL A 199 10.02 -13.14 7.31
CA VAL A 199 11.24 -12.53 6.78
C VAL A 199 11.52 -11.31 7.65
N PRO A 200 12.69 -11.23 8.32
CA PRO A 200 13.07 -10.04 9.07
C PRO A 200 13.58 -8.94 8.13
N LEU A 201 13.61 -7.70 8.64
CA LEU A 201 14.26 -6.57 7.97
C LEU A 201 15.77 -6.57 8.31
N ASN A 202 16.60 -6.23 7.32
CA ASN A 202 18.05 -6.09 7.51
C ASN A 202 18.44 -4.63 7.85
N ALA A 203 19.71 -4.37 8.15
CA ALA A 203 20.18 -3.03 8.54
C ALA A 203 19.99 -1.99 7.42
N ARG A 204 20.18 -2.39 6.16
CA ARG A 204 19.94 -1.55 4.98
C ARG A 204 18.46 -1.30 4.71
N ASP A 205 17.57 -2.26 5.00
CA ASP A 205 16.12 -2.03 4.97
C ASP A 205 15.71 -0.98 6.01
N CYS A 206 16.25 -1.08 7.24
CA CYS A 206 16.03 -0.11 8.30
C CYS A 206 16.55 1.28 7.92
N TYR A 207 17.72 1.36 7.27
CA TYR A 207 18.25 2.59 6.69
C TYR A 207 17.30 3.23 5.67
N PHE A 208 16.78 2.44 4.72
CA PHE A 208 15.80 2.94 3.74
C PHE A 208 14.50 3.42 4.42
N MET A 209 13.99 2.72 5.43
CA MET A 209 12.82 3.17 6.20
C MET A 209 13.08 4.53 6.89
N GLY A 210 14.28 4.75 7.43
CA GLY A 210 14.68 6.04 8.00
C GLY A 210 14.78 7.16 6.97
N GLN A 211 15.33 6.89 5.78
CA GLN A 211 15.34 7.85 4.66
C GLN A 211 13.92 8.24 4.22
N VAL A 212 13.02 7.25 4.09
CA VAL A 212 11.63 7.49 3.70
C VAL A 212 10.87 8.24 4.80
N ALA A 213 11.12 7.93 6.07
CA ALA A 213 10.57 8.67 7.21
C ALA A 213 10.95 10.16 7.18
N LEU A 214 12.23 10.49 6.91
CA LEU A 214 12.69 11.88 6.74
C LEU A 214 11.97 12.59 5.59
N HIS A 215 11.91 11.94 4.41
CA HIS A 215 11.26 12.53 3.24
C HIS A 215 9.77 12.80 3.48
N ASN A 216 9.10 11.97 4.28
CA ASN A 216 7.70 12.13 4.67
C ASN A 216 7.51 13.01 5.93
N GLY A 217 8.57 13.62 6.47
CA GLY A 217 8.50 14.54 7.61
C GLY A 217 8.38 13.88 9.00
N PHE A 218 8.48 12.55 9.10
CA PHE A 218 8.46 11.81 10.36
C PHE A 218 9.87 11.78 10.99
N TYR A 219 10.40 12.94 11.38
CA TYR A 219 11.74 13.08 11.92
C TYR A 219 11.96 12.26 13.21
N ASP A 220 10.94 12.09 14.05
CA ASP A 220 11.05 11.24 15.24
C ASP A 220 11.15 9.75 14.88
N ARG A 221 10.30 9.24 13.99
CA ARG A 221 10.37 7.87 13.46
C ARG A 221 11.72 7.62 12.75
N ALA A 222 12.21 8.60 11.99
CA ALA A 222 13.47 8.50 11.25
C ALA A 222 14.67 8.22 12.17
N VAL A 223 14.76 8.93 13.30
CA VAL A 223 15.81 8.68 14.30
C VAL A 223 15.76 7.23 14.80
N GLU A 224 14.57 6.70 15.13
CA GLU A 224 14.42 5.30 15.58
C GLU A 224 14.85 4.28 14.52
N TRP A 225 14.48 4.49 13.25
CA TRP A 225 14.87 3.61 12.15
C TRP A 225 16.38 3.61 11.88
N ILE A 226 17.05 4.77 11.94
CA ILE A 226 18.50 4.86 11.72
C ILE A 226 19.30 4.37 12.94
N GLU A 227 18.87 4.67 14.17
CA GLU A 227 19.45 4.06 15.38
C GLU A 227 19.39 2.53 15.33
N ARG A 228 18.26 1.99 14.87
CA ARG A 228 18.09 0.55 14.75
C ARG A 228 18.88 -0.06 13.59
N ALA A 229 19.00 0.64 12.45
CA ALA A 229 19.93 0.23 11.40
C ALA A 229 21.37 0.08 11.93
N VAL A 230 21.86 1.04 12.73
CA VAL A 230 23.19 0.97 13.37
C VAL A 230 23.32 -0.26 14.28
N ALA A 231 22.27 -0.63 15.02
CA ALA A 231 22.28 -1.82 15.87
C ALA A 231 22.29 -3.13 15.06
N GLU A 232 21.47 -3.25 14.01
CA GLU A 232 21.37 -4.48 13.20
C GLU A 232 22.67 -4.83 12.46
N THR A 233 23.52 -3.85 12.08
CA THR A 233 24.86 -4.14 11.52
C THR A 233 25.76 -5.01 12.42
N SER A 234 25.40 -5.14 13.70
CA SER A 234 26.13 -5.94 14.69
C SER A 234 25.48 -7.31 14.97
N GLN A 235 24.33 -7.58 14.36
CA GLN A 235 23.63 -8.88 14.36
C GLN A 235 23.74 -9.60 13.00
N GLU A 236 23.88 -8.84 11.90
CA GLU A 236 24.09 -9.39 10.56
C GLU A 236 25.38 -10.23 10.45
N GLN A 237 25.28 -11.42 9.85
CA GLN A 237 26.44 -12.29 9.59
C GLN A 237 27.43 -11.68 8.57
N SER A 238 26.96 -10.77 7.73
CA SER A 238 27.75 -9.92 6.84
C SER A 238 27.05 -8.56 6.72
N PRO A 239 27.68 -7.44 7.10
CA PRO A 239 27.00 -6.16 7.19
C PRO A 239 26.51 -5.66 5.83
N SER A 240 25.22 -5.31 5.73
CA SER A 240 24.56 -4.88 4.49
C SER A 240 24.87 -3.42 4.10
N ILE A 241 25.46 -2.67 5.02
CA ILE A 241 25.96 -1.28 4.90
C ILE A 241 27.05 -1.04 5.97
N ALA A 242 27.97 -0.10 5.74
CA ALA A 242 29.05 0.19 6.69
C ALA A 242 28.52 0.89 7.96
N LYS A 243 29.02 0.47 9.14
CA LYS A 243 28.55 0.98 10.43
C LYS A 243 28.97 2.43 10.68
N GLU A 244 30.13 2.81 10.16
CA GLU A 244 30.69 4.16 10.22
C GLU A 244 29.87 5.15 9.38
N GLU A 245 29.44 4.70 8.19
CA GLU A 245 28.55 5.45 7.30
C GLU A 245 27.19 5.70 7.97
N LEU A 246 26.56 4.65 8.51
CA LEU A 246 25.31 4.78 9.27
C LEU A 246 25.45 5.68 10.51
N SER A 247 26.57 5.59 11.23
CA SER A 247 26.80 6.41 12.43
C SER A 247 26.94 7.89 12.08
N SER A 248 27.69 8.22 11.02
CA SER A 248 27.79 9.58 10.51
C SER A 248 26.47 10.10 9.96
N TYR A 249 25.65 9.24 9.34
CA TYR A 249 24.30 9.58 8.91
C TYR A 249 23.38 9.84 10.11
N LEU A 250 23.44 9.02 11.17
CA LEU A 250 22.63 9.17 12.38
C LEU A 250 22.83 10.54 13.04
N ASP A 251 24.07 11.01 13.19
CA ASP A 251 24.34 12.36 13.72
C ASP A 251 23.71 13.47 12.86
N SER A 252 23.72 13.30 11.53
CA SER A 252 23.05 14.21 10.60
C SER A 252 21.53 14.20 10.75
N VAL A 253 20.95 13.01 10.95
CA VAL A 253 19.51 12.80 11.17
C VAL A 253 19.03 13.36 12.51
N ILE A 254 19.80 13.13 13.59
CA ILE A 254 19.54 13.70 14.92
C ILE A 254 19.61 15.23 14.85
N LYS A 255 20.65 15.79 14.23
CA LYS A 255 20.73 17.24 14.02
C LYS A 255 19.52 17.74 13.23
N LYS A 256 19.14 17.06 12.14
CA LYS A 256 18.02 17.51 11.29
C LYS A 256 16.67 17.44 12.03
N HIS A 257 16.49 16.49 12.95
CA HIS A 257 15.34 16.46 13.86
C HIS A 257 15.34 17.68 14.79
N ASP A 258 16.46 17.97 15.47
CA ASP A 258 16.54 19.05 16.45
C ASP A 258 16.46 20.45 15.77
N ASP A 259 17.11 20.64 14.61
CA ASP A 259 16.95 21.84 13.75
C ASP A 259 15.47 22.09 13.38
N VAL A 260 14.68 21.03 13.17
CA VAL A 260 13.25 21.11 12.84
C VAL A 260 12.38 21.33 14.07
N LEU A 261 12.76 20.78 15.23
CA LEU A 261 12.10 21.07 16.50
C LEU A 261 12.23 22.55 16.88
N ASP A 262 13.42 23.13 16.74
CA ASP A 262 13.66 24.53 17.10
C ASP A 262 13.00 25.52 16.13
N SER A 263 12.91 25.17 14.84
CA SER A 263 12.34 26.06 13.80
C SER A 263 10.84 25.89 13.56
N MET A 264 10.28 24.68 13.74
CA MET A 264 8.87 24.36 13.45
C MET A 264 8.13 23.70 14.62
N GLY A 265 8.80 23.41 15.75
CA GLY A 265 8.18 22.85 16.94
C GLY A 265 7.82 21.35 16.82
N LYS A 266 6.93 20.92 17.72
CA LYS A 266 6.64 19.50 17.97
C LYS A 266 6.01 18.75 16.78
N ALA A 267 5.02 19.34 16.14
CA ALA A 267 4.30 18.72 15.02
C ALA A 267 3.46 19.74 14.26
N GLY A 268 3.26 19.49 12.98
CA GLY A 268 2.36 20.22 12.10
C GLY A 268 2.01 19.41 10.87
N GLN A 269 1.39 20.05 9.87
CA GLN A 269 0.75 19.36 8.74
C GLN A 269 1.68 18.40 7.96
N HIS A 270 2.99 18.69 7.95
CA HIS A 270 4.00 17.96 7.19
C HIS A 270 5.28 17.65 8.01
N TRP A 271 5.21 17.69 9.35
CA TRP A 271 6.35 17.33 10.20
C TRP A 271 5.93 16.77 11.56
N GLN A 272 6.75 15.88 12.11
CA GLN A 272 6.64 15.34 13.46
C GLN A 272 8.01 15.18 14.10
N THR A 273 8.17 15.68 15.33
CA THR A 273 9.36 15.53 16.18
C THR A 273 8.95 14.96 17.54
N TYR A 274 9.91 14.58 18.40
CA TYR A 274 9.63 14.15 19.77
C TYR A 274 8.96 15.26 20.61
N GLY A 275 9.10 16.53 20.22
CA GLY A 275 8.71 17.70 21.02
C GLY A 275 9.72 18.06 22.12
N VAL A 276 10.86 17.39 22.14
CA VAL A 276 12.07 17.62 22.95
C VAL A 276 13.27 17.18 22.10
N PRO A 277 14.49 17.69 22.32
CA PRO A 277 15.67 17.24 21.58
C PRO A 277 15.88 15.72 21.70
N VAL A 278 16.47 15.06 20.70
CA VAL A 278 16.58 13.58 20.69
C VAL A 278 17.19 13.03 21.99
N ARG A 279 18.24 13.69 22.50
CA ARG A 279 18.94 13.32 23.73
C ARG A 279 18.06 13.36 24.99
N GLU A 280 16.94 14.06 24.94
CA GLU A 280 15.98 14.22 26.04
C GLU A 280 14.66 13.46 25.82
N ARG A 281 14.55 12.61 24.79
CA ARG A 281 13.31 11.87 24.44
C ARG A 281 12.69 11.09 25.61
N GLY A 282 13.52 10.57 26.54
CA GLY A 282 13.06 9.88 27.74
C GLY A 282 12.32 10.76 28.76
N LYS A 283 12.41 12.10 28.65
CA LYS A 283 11.66 13.07 29.46
C LYS A 283 10.32 13.48 28.83
N ARG A 284 9.97 12.96 27.64
CA ARG A 284 8.75 13.33 26.89
C ARG A 284 7.49 13.10 27.75
N PRO A 285 6.64 14.13 27.97
CA PRO A 285 5.43 13.96 28.77
C PRO A 285 4.45 13.02 28.08
N LEU A 286 4.10 11.92 28.77
CA LEU A 286 3.16 10.89 28.30
C LEU A 286 1.69 11.34 28.35
N ASN A 287 1.37 12.31 29.20
CA ASN A 287 0.00 12.76 29.46
C ASN A 287 -0.53 13.66 28.33
N PHE A 288 -1.26 13.06 27.38
CA PHE A 288 -2.07 13.79 26.41
C PHE A 288 -3.53 13.87 26.88
N GLN A 289 -4.02 15.07 27.19
CA GLN A 289 -5.44 15.29 27.52
C GLN A 289 -6.29 15.25 26.24
N THR A 290 -7.27 14.36 26.20
CA THR A 290 -8.26 14.32 25.12
C THR A 290 -9.16 15.56 25.20
N LYS A 291 -9.21 16.33 24.11
CA LYS A 291 -10.26 17.30 23.81
C LYS A 291 -11.13 16.72 22.70
N LEU A 292 -12.45 16.84 22.84
CA LEU A 292 -13.47 16.29 21.93
C LEU A 292 -14.61 17.31 21.82
N PHE A 293 -15.24 17.42 20.64
CA PHE A 293 -16.35 18.37 20.42
C PHE A 293 -15.94 19.83 20.69
N GLU A 294 -14.68 20.17 20.37
CA GLU A 294 -14.19 21.54 20.32
C GLU A 294 -14.00 21.94 18.85
N ASP A 295 -14.74 22.96 18.40
CA ASP A 295 -14.77 23.44 17.00
C ASP A 295 -13.40 23.84 16.42
N ARG A 296 -12.34 23.89 17.24
CA ARG A 296 -10.97 24.31 16.88
C ARG A 296 -9.91 23.50 17.64
N LEU A 297 -9.72 22.24 17.24
CA LEU A 297 -8.51 21.48 17.60
C LEU A 297 -7.27 21.98 16.81
N THR A 298 -6.09 21.91 17.42
CA THR A 298 -4.83 22.06 16.67
C THR A 298 -4.53 20.78 15.88
N PHE A 299 -3.78 20.89 14.77
CA PHE A 299 -3.41 19.72 13.95
C PHE A 299 -2.74 18.61 14.78
N ALA A 300 -1.86 18.96 15.71
CA ALA A 300 -1.20 18.00 16.59
C ALA A 300 -2.17 17.28 17.55
N GLN A 301 -3.24 17.94 18.00
CA GLN A 301 -4.29 17.31 18.81
C GLN A 301 -5.20 16.41 17.96
N GLU A 302 -5.59 16.88 16.77
CA GLU A 302 -6.44 16.14 15.85
C GLU A 302 -5.74 14.85 15.35
N ALA A 303 -4.49 14.96 14.90
CA ALA A 303 -3.68 13.82 14.48
C ALA A 303 -3.49 12.81 15.61
N GLN A 304 -3.27 13.27 16.85
CA GLN A 304 -3.18 12.38 18.00
C GLN A 304 -4.53 11.71 18.31
N ASN A 305 -5.65 12.44 18.31
CA ASN A 305 -7.00 11.86 18.48
C ASN A 305 -7.28 10.78 17.41
N TYR A 306 -6.96 11.04 16.14
CA TYR A 306 -7.09 10.10 15.03
C TYR A 306 -6.29 8.82 15.27
N LYS A 307 -4.98 8.92 15.56
CA LYS A 307 -4.13 7.74 15.83
C LYS A 307 -4.65 6.92 17.03
N ARG A 308 -5.10 7.57 18.10
CA ARG A 308 -5.69 6.92 19.30
C ARG A 308 -6.97 6.15 18.96
N LEU A 309 -7.86 6.74 18.16
CA LEU A 309 -9.07 6.06 17.68
C LEU A 309 -8.74 4.84 16.82
N CYS A 310 -7.75 4.95 15.92
CA CYS A 310 -7.29 3.80 15.11
C CYS A 310 -6.78 2.64 15.97
N ARG A 311 -6.17 2.92 17.13
CA ARG A 311 -5.75 1.89 18.12
C ARG A 311 -6.90 1.33 18.97
N GLY A 312 -8.14 1.78 18.79
CA GLY A 312 -9.29 1.32 19.57
C GLY A 312 -9.29 1.84 21.02
N GLU A 313 -8.64 2.98 21.28
CA GLU A 313 -8.75 3.70 22.56
C GLU A 313 -10.14 4.36 22.67
N GLN A 314 -10.88 4.07 23.74
CA GLN A 314 -12.19 4.68 23.96
C GLN A 314 -12.02 6.13 24.46
N LEU A 315 -12.16 7.10 23.55
CA LEU A 315 -12.05 8.53 23.87
C LEU A 315 -13.32 9.10 24.53
N ARG A 316 -14.50 8.60 24.16
CA ARG A 316 -15.82 9.05 24.67
C ARG A 316 -16.11 8.44 26.04
N THR A 317 -16.76 9.19 26.93
CA THR A 317 -17.14 8.68 28.26
C THR A 317 -18.50 7.99 28.23
N PRO A 318 -18.77 6.97 29.08
CA PRO A 318 -20.08 6.32 29.14
C PRO A 318 -21.26 7.26 29.39
N LYS A 319 -21.04 8.42 30.02
CA LYS A 319 -22.06 9.47 30.19
C LYS A 319 -22.50 10.06 28.83
N MET A 320 -21.56 10.28 27.92
CA MET A 320 -21.82 10.85 26.58
C MET A 320 -22.56 9.84 25.69
N ASP A 321 -22.31 8.55 25.92
CA ASP A 321 -22.89 7.45 25.15
C ASP A 321 -24.24 6.97 25.73
N SER A 322 -24.55 7.32 26.99
CA SER A 322 -25.77 6.91 27.72
C SER A 322 -27.11 7.35 27.09
N HIS A 323 -27.08 8.24 26.10
CA HIS A 323 -28.26 8.70 25.36
C HIS A 323 -28.44 8.04 23.99
N LEU A 324 -27.43 7.32 23.50
CA LEU A 324 -27.45 6.62 22.21
C LEU A 324 -28.35 5.38 22.25
N ARG A 325 -28.97 5.02 21.12
CA ARG A 325 -29.92 3.90 21.03
C ARG A 325 -29.71 3.06 19.78
N CYS A 326 -29.82 1.74 19.97
CA CYS A 326 -30.03 0.79 18.88
C CYS A 326 -31.52 0.55 18.68
N ARG A 327 -32.02 0.56 17.43
CA ARG A 327 -33.44 0.40 17.12
C ARG A 327 -33.71 -0.15 15.72
N TYR A 328 -34.85 -0.82 15.58
CA TYR A 328 -35.39 -1.23 14.29
C TYR A 328 -36.17 -0.07 13.66
N TYR A 329 -35.85 0.25 12.40
CA TYR A 329 -36.53 1.28 11.62
C TYR A 329 -37.46 0.64 10.58
N HIS A 330 -38.76 0.79 10.81
CA HIS A 330 -39.82 0.19 9.99
C HIS A 330 -40.28 1.06 8.81
N GLY A 331 -39.59 2.19 8.56
CA GLY A 331 -39.89 3.09 7.44
C GLY A 331 -41.27 3.76 7.50
N ARG A 332 -41.70 4.30 6.36
CA ARG A 332 -43.09 4.70 6.08
C ARG A 332 -43.75 3.72 5.12
N ASP A 333 -43.00 3.29 4.11
CA ASP A 333 -43.39 2.30 3.10
C ASP A 333 -43.55 0.89 3.68
N GLY A 334 -44.42 0.08 3.08
CA GLY A 334 -44.76 -1.27 3.58
C GLY A 334 -43.59 -2.25 3.64
N PHE A 335 -42.57 -2.10 2.79
CA PHE A 335 -41.42 -3.01 2.72
C PHE A 335 -40.65 -3.10 4.05
N PHE A 336 -40.30 -1.95 4.63
CA PHE A 336 -39.54 -1.89 5.88
C PHE A 336 -40.35 -2.34 7.12
N ARG A 337 -41.66 -2.53 7.01
CA ARG A 337 -42.45 -3.17 8.08
C ARG A 337 -42.17 -4.67 8.18
N LEU A 338 -41.92 -5.32 7.04
CA LEU A 338 -41.60 -6.75 6.96
C LEU A 338 -40.10 -7.00 7.16
N GLN A 339 -39.24 -6.13 6.61
CA GLN A 339 -37.79 -6.18 6.79
C GLN A 339 -37.27 -4.84 7.34
N PRO A 340 -37.37 -4.60 8.66
CA PRO A 340 -36.91 -3.36 9.28
C PRO A 340 -35.39 -3.25 9.25
N VAL A 341 -34.90 -2.03 9.02
CA VAL A 341 -33.46 -1.74 9.02
C VAL A 341 -32.95 -1.65 10.46
N LYS A 342 -31.84 -2.32 10.76
CA LYS A 342 -31.12 -2.20 12.03
C LYS A 342 -30.35 -0.88 12.04
N ILE A 343 -30.60 -0.01 13.02
CA ILE A 343 -29.89 1.26 13.20
C ILE A 343 -29.26 1.30 14.59
N GLU A 344 -27.96 1.60 14.64
CA GLU A 344 -27.23 2.01 15.84
C GLU A 344 -26.98 3.53 15.75
N GLU A 345 -27.35 4.28 16.79
CA GLU A 345 -27.01 5.70 16.91
C GLU A 345 -25.58 5.84 17.43
N ALA A 346 -24.67 6.34 16.58
CA ALA A 346 -23.26 6.49 16.87
C ALA A 346 -22.92 7.84 17.52
N ASN A 347 -23.66 8.89 17.14
CA ASN A 347 -23.58 10.20 17.77
C ASN A 347 -24.89 10.99 17.59
N LEU A 348 -25.22 11.87 18.55
CA LEU A 348 -26.43 12.70 18.49
C LEU A 348 -26.18 14.09 17.89
N LYS A 349 -25.05 14.73 18.24
CA LYS A 349 -24.57 15.96 17.60
C LYS A 349 -23.09 15.83 17.22
N PRO A 350 -22.75 15.87 15.93
CA PRO A 350 -23.64 15.74 14.78
C PRO A 350 -24.32 14.37 14.78
N TYR A 351 -25.44 14.25 14.06
CA TYR A 351 -26.23 13.02 14.03
C TYR A 351 -25.58 11.99 13.10
N ILE A 352 -24.94 10.98 13.69
CA ILE A 352 -24.24 9.88 13.00
C ILE A 352 -24.93 8.58 13.39
N ILE A 353 -25.20 7.73 12.40
CA ILE A 353 -25.79 6.39 12.58
C ILE A 353 -25.02 5.33 11.80
N VAL A 354 -25.07 4.09 12.28
CA VAL A 354 -24.63 2.90 11.55
C VAL A 354 -25.85 2.06 11.20
N PHE A 355 -26.01 1.78 9.91
CA PHE A 355 -26.93 0.76 9.41
C PHE A 355 -26.22 -0.59 9.44
N HIS A 356 -26.82 -1.63 10.02
CA HIS A 356 -26.27 -3.00 9.97
C HIS A 356 -26.96 -3.85 8.91
N ASP A 357 -26.18 -4.75 8.30
CA ASP A 357 -26.64 -5.78 7.34
C ASP A 357 -27.46 -5.20 6.16
N ILE A 358 -27.15 -3.97 5.73
CA ILE A 358 -27.90 -3.24 4.70
C ILE A 358 -27.54 -3.66 3.26
N ILE A 359 -26.40 -4.34 3.07
CA ILE A 359 -26.02 -5.04 1.84
C ILE A 359 -25.66 -6.48 2.18
N GLY A 360 -26.27 -7.46 1.51
CA GLY A 360 -26.01 -8.89 1.74
C GLY A 360 -24.72 -9.36 1.08
N ASP A 361 -24.12 -10.45 1.59
CA ASP A 361 -22.82 -10.98 1.14
C ASP A 361 -22.69 -11.13 -0.39
N ARG A 362 -23.73 -11.69 -1.03
CA ARG A 362 -23.78 -11.85 -2.49
C ARG A 362 -23.75 -10.52 -3.24
N ASP A 363 -24.57 -9.54 -2.82
CA ASP A 363 -24.61 -8.22 -3.44
C ASP A 363 -23.22 -7.53 -3.30
N ILE A 364 -22.51 -7.77 -2.19
CA ILE A 364 -21.12 -7.29 -1.97
C ILE A 364 -20.14 -7.99 -2.89
N GLU A 365 -20.23 -9.31 -3.07
CA GLU A 365 -19.31 -10.09 -3.92
C GLU A 365 -19.48 -9.75 -5.42
N GLU A 366 -20.71 -9.53 -5.89
CA GLU A 366 -20.97 -9.02 -7.24
C GLU A 366 -20.40 -7.60 -7.43
N LEU A 367 -20.52 -6.72 -6.43
CA LEU A 367 -19.90 -5.38 -6.44
C LEU A 367 -18.37 -5.43 -6.44
N LEU A 368 -17.75 -6.31 -5.64
CA LEU A 368 -16.30 -6.49 -5.57
C LEU A 368 -15.73 -7.03 -6.89
N ALA A 369 -16.41 -8.00 -7.51
CA ALA A 369 -16.01 -8.54 -8.82
C ALA A 369 -16.06 -7.45 -9.92
N PHE A 370 -17.07 -6.57 -9.90
CA PHE A 370 -17.18 -5.43 -10.81
C PHE A 370 -16.13 -4.34 -10.54
N ALA A 371 -15.76 -4.12 -9.28
CA ALA A 371 -14.83 -3.07 -8.85
C ALA A 371 -13.35 -3.44 -9.05
N THR A 372 -12.96 -4.70 -8.80
CA THR A 372 -11.56 -5.17 -8.79
C THR A 372 -10.73 -4.77 -10.02
N PRO A 373 -11.21 -4.90 -11.28
CA PRO A 373 -10.42 -4.50 -12.46
C PRO A 373 -10.43 -2.98 -12.74
N ARG A 374 -11.04 -2.16 -11.89
CA ARG A 374 -11.38 -0.74 -12.19
C ARG A 374 -11.09 0.25 -11.05
N LEU A 375 -10.95 -0.20 -9.81
CA LEU A 375 -10.75 0.64 -8.64
C LEU A 375 -9.61 0.10 -7.77
N ALA A 376 -8.71 0.97 -7.36
CA ALA A 376 -7.79 0.67 -6.27
C ALA A 376 -8.58 0.54 -4.95
N ASN A 377 -8.23 -0.45 -4.13
CA ASN A 377 -8.73 -0.61 -2.78
C ASN A 377 -7.70 -0.10 -1.75
N TYR A 378 -7.98 -0.24 -0.46
CA TYR A 378 -7.00 0.03 0.59
C TYR A 378 -6.30 -1.28 0.99
N GLY A 379 -5.14 -1.53 0.39
CA GLY A 379 -4.16 -2.53 0.85
C GLY A 379 -3.46 -2.13 2.15
N VAL A 380 -2.43 -2.89 2.55
CA VAL A 380 -1.77 -2.75 3.86
C VAL A 380 -1.13 -1.37 4.03
N GLY A 381 -1.46 -0.72 5.16
CA GLY A 381 -1.11 0.66 5.49
C GLY A 381 -1.77 1.74 4.60
N GLY A 382 -2.57 1.34 3.60
CA GLY A 382 -3.43 2.23 2.84
C GLY A 382 -4.45 2.88 3.77
N GLN A 383 -4.60 4.21 3.66
CA GLN A 383 -5.49 5.00 4.49
C GLN A 383 -6.31 5.98 3.66
N TYR A 384 -7.36 6.52 4.25
CA TYR A 384 -8.00 7.74 3.76
C TYR A 384 -7.80 8.81 4.84
N VAL A 385 -7.00 9.83 4.54
CA VAL A 385 -6.58 10.86 5.51
C VAL A 385 -7.81 11.49 6.18
N ALA A 386 -7.70 11.90 7.44
CA ALA A 386 -8.74 12.66 8.12
C ALA A 386 -9.09 13.91 7.28
N HIS A 387 -10.27 13.91 6.69
CA HIS A 387 -10.63 14.81 5.62
C HIS A 387 -12.12 15.11 5.63
N HIS A 388 -12.51 15.86 4.62
CA HIS A 388 -13.69 16.67 4.60
C HIS A 388 -14.44 16.38 3.30
N ASP A 389 -15.51 15.59 3.38
CA ASP A 389 -16.59 15.71 2.39
C ASP A 389 -17.01 17.19 2.36
N PHE A 390 -17.19 17.77 3.56
CA PHE A 390 -16.63 19.07 3.99
C PHE A 390 -16.29 18.99 5.52
N LEU A 391 -15.93 20.08 6.23
CA LEU A 391 -15.25 20.16 7.58
C LEU A 391 -15.91 19.33 8.74
N ALA A 392 -15.44 19.10 9.99
CA ALA A 392 -14.21 19.06 10.83
C ALA A 392 -14.49 18.03 12.02
N ASP A 393 -13.63 17.61 12.98
CA ASP A 393 -13.83 16.57 14.09
C ASP A 393 -14.52 15.17 13.82
N ILE A 394 -14.39 14.15 14.71
CA ILE A 394 -14.25 12.68 14.33
C ILE A 394 -15.20 11.63 15.02
N TYR A 395 -15.53 10.52 14.33
CA TYR A 395 -16.07 9.23 14.88
C TYR A 395 -15.32 7.97 14.36
N ASN A 396 -15.45 6.81 15.03
CA ASN A 396 -14.82 5.53 14.66
C ASN A 396 -15.83 4.35 14.63
N ASP A 397 -16.13 3.83 13.42
CA ASP A 397 -17.02 2.67 13.20
C ASP A 397 -16.21 1.35 13.16
N PRO A 398 -16.51 0.33 14.00
CA PRO A 398 -15.94 -1.00 13.88
C PRO A 398 -16.41 -1.70 12.61
N ASN A 399 -15.68 -1.48 11.51
CA ASN A 399 -15.95 -1.96 10.16
C ASN A 399 -16.39 -3.44 10.09
N ARG A 400 -17.67 -3.69 9.76
CA ARG A 400 -18.23 -5.03 9.50
C ARG A 400 -18.74 -5.10 8.05
N LYS A 401 -18.56 -6.25 7.39
CA LYS A 401 -19.10 -6.52 6.04
C LYS A 401 -20.62 -6.33 6.08
N GLY A 402 -21.17 -5.55 5.15
CA GLY A 402 -22.61 -5.27 5.08
C GLY A 402 -23.13 -4.09 5.92
N ASN A 403 -22.30 -3.48 6.79
CA ASN A 403 -22.66 -2.23 7.46
C ASN A 403 -22.51 -1.01 6.53
N ALA A 404 -23.20 0.08 6.85
CA ALA A 404 -22.93 1.41 6.31
C ALA A 404 -23.10 2.50 7.38
N ALA A 405 -22.05 3.27 7.64
CA ALA A 405 -22.14 4.51 8.40
C ALA A 405 -22.81 5.61 7.56
N PHE A 406 -23.60 6.47 8.20
CA PHE A 406 -24.28 7.61 7.58
C PHE A 406 -24.32 8.80 8.53
N TRP A 407 -24.07 9.99 7.99
CA TRP A 407 -24.10 11.26 8.71
C TRP A 407 -24.54 12.37 7.74
N TRP A 408 -24.91 13.53 8.28
CA TRP A 408 -25.16 14.73 7.50
C TRP A 408 -23.93 15.62 7.50
N ASN A 409 -23.32 15.84 6.33
CA ASN A 409 -22.26 16.84 6.21
C ASN A 409 -22.83 18.27 6.34
N LEU A 410 -24.03 18.56 5.78
CA LEU A 410 -24.67 19.90 5.82
C LEU A 410 -25.44 20.16 7.12
N ASN A 411 -25.33 21.39 7.62
CA ASN A 411 -26.27 22.00 8.56
C ASN A 411 -27.61 22.37 7.87
N SER A 412 -28.65 22.70 8.65
CA SER A 412 -30.01 22.98 8.14
C SER A 412 -30.16 24.29 7.34
N ASP A 413 -29.20 25.19 7.49
CA ASP A 413 -29.00 26.43 6.72
C ASP A 413 -28.26 26.20 5.39
N GLY A 414 -27.56 25.07 5.25
CA GLY A 414 -26.70 24.76 4.12
C GLY A 414 -25.20 25.07 4.34
N GLU A 415 -24.79 25.45 5.55
CA GLU A 415 -23.38 25.56 5.92
C GLU A 415 -22.75 24.19 6.23
N GLY A 416 -21.43 24.17 6.40
CA GLY A 416 -20.69 22.95 6.77
C GLY A 416 -20.81 22.64 8.26
N GLU A 417 -21.27 21.43 8.60
CA GLU A 417 -21.20 20.95 9.99
C GLU A 417 -19.74 20.62 10.32
N VAL A 418 -19.06 21.51 11.05
CA VAL A 418 -17.65 21.42 11.45
C VAL A 418 -17.34 20.29 12.44
N LEU A 419 -18.23 19.30 12.54
CA LEU A 419 -18.08 18.05 13.27
C LEU A 419 -18.20 16.78 12.35
N THR A 420 -18.20 16.99 11.02
CA THR A 420 -18.13 16.06 9.86
C THR A 420 -16.84 15.25 9.49
N LYS A 421 -15.67 15.47 10.10
CA LYS A 421 -14.36 14.97 9.60
C LYS A 421 -14.11 13.51 9.88
N HIS A 422 -14.04 12.75 8.81
CA HIS A 422 -13.83 11.32 8.87
C HIS A 422 -12.54 10.94 8.12
N GLY A 423 -11.95 9.82 8.55
CA GLY A 423 -10.77 9.23 7.95
C GLY A 423 -10.86 7.72 8.01
N GLY A 424 -10.30 7.05 7.02
CA GLY A 424 -10.10 5.61 7.03
C GLY A 424 -8.74 5.28 7.63
N CYS A 425 -8.71 4.86 8.89
CA CYS A 425 -7.51 4.38 9.57
C CYS A 425 -6.66 3.45 8.69
N PRO A 426 -5.32 3.55 8.72
CA PRO A 426 -4.44 2.72 7.89
C PRO A 426 -4.71 1.23 8.12
N VAL A 427 -4.87 0.44 7.05
CA VAL A 427 -5.20 -0.99 7.17
C VAL A 427 -3.99 -1.77 7.70
N LEU A 428 -3.97 -2.09 9.00
CA LEU A 428 -2.82 -2.78 9.63
C LEU A 428 -2.57 -4.18 9.03
N TYR A 429 -3.64 -4.92 8.69
CA TYR A 429 -3.54 -6.23 8.06
C TYR A 429 -4.76 -6.53 7.18
N GLY A 430 -4.56 -7.26 6.08
CA GLY A 430 -5.60 -7.60 5.11
C GLY A 430 -5.85 -6.49 4.08
N SER A 431 -7.11 -6.27 3.73
CA SER A 431 -7.52 -5.22 2.77
C SER A 431 -8.89 -4.66 3.13
N LYS A 432 -9.08 -3.34 2.99
CA LYS A 432 -10.38 -2.67 3.20
C LYS A 432 -10.99 -2.23 1.86
N TRP A 433 -12.28 -2.49 1.72
CA TRP A 433 -13.12 -2.03 0.61
C TRP A 433 -14.25 -1.15 1.17
N ILE A 434 -14.56 -0.06 0.48
CA ILE A 434 -15.58 0.93 0.88
C ILE A 434 -16.32 1.38 -0.39
N ALA A 435 -17.63 1.59 -0.31
CA ALA A 435 -18.42 2.21 -1.38
C ALA A 435 -19.11 3.48 -0.84
N ASN A 436 -18.68 4.65 -1.31
CA ASN A 436 -19.21 5.94 -0.86
C ASN A 436 -20.42 6.37 -1.71
N LYS A 437 -21.46 6.88 -1.06
CA LYS A 437 -22.69 7.38 -1.72
C LYS A 437 -23.02 8.79 -1.25
N TRP A 438 -22.49 9.78 -1.96
CA TRP A 438 -22.76 11.19 -1.69
C TRP A 438 -24.16 11.62 -2.17
N PHE A 439 -25.00 12.10 -1.27
CA PHE A 439 -26.31 12.68 -1.58
C PHE A 439 -26.18 14.19 -1.78
N ARG A 440 -26.49 14.70 -2.98
CA ARG A 440 -26.43 16.15 -3.27
C ARG A 440 -27.70 16.86 -2.82
N SER A 441 -27.55 18.04 -2.22
CA SER A 441 -28.64 18.93 -1.77
C SER A 441 -29.54 19.36 -2.92
N ASN A 442 -28.96 19.90 -4.01
CA ASN A 442 -29.67 20.39 -5.19
C ASN A 442 -30.59 19.33 -5.82
N SER A 443 -30.22 18.05 -5.75
CA SER A 443 -31.01 16.91 -6.26
C SER A 443 -32.16 16.50 -5.36
N ASN A 444 -32.30 17.09 -4.16
CA ASN A 444 -33.25 16.71 -3.12
C ASN A 444 -34.08 17.88 -2.56
N VAL A 445 -34.00 19.08 -3.15
CA VAL A 445 -34.71 20.30 -2.66
C VAL A 445 -36.23 20.11 -2.46
N PHE A 446 -36.87 19.28 -3.29
CA PHE A 446 -38.31 18.96 -3.17
C PHE A 446 -38.62 17.76 -2.26
N ARG A 447 -37.60 17.08 -1.72
CA ARG A 447 -37.71 15.90 -0.84
C ARG A 447 -37.27 16.19 0.59
N LEU A 448 -36.35 17.12 0.77
CA LEU A 448 -35.79 17.58 2.04
C LEU A 448 -35.91 19.12 2.09
N PRO A 449 -37.12 19.67 2.29
CA PRO A 449 -37.30 21.11 2.47
C PRO A 449 -36.56 21.58 3.74
N CYS A 450 -35.94 22.76 3.66
CA CYS A 450 -35.17 23.32 4.78
C CYS A 450 -36.05 23.52 6.01
N SER A 451 -35.52 23.15 7.18
CA SER A 451 -36.23 23.26 8.46
C SER A 451 -35.71 24.45 9.24
N VAL A 452 -36.57 25.44 9.49
CA VAL A 452 -36.19 26.70 10.17
C VAL A 452 -35.68 26.48 11.61
N ASN A 453 -35.95 25.31 12.20
CA ASN A 453 -35.39 24.88 13.48
C ASN A 453 -35.23 23.35 13.50
N ARG A 454 -34.00 22.87 13.70
CA ARG A 454 -33.72 21.61 14.39
C ARG A 454 -32.67 21.89 15.47
N LYS A 455 -33.02 21.60 16.72
CA LYS A 455 -32.14 21.63 17.88
C LYS A 455 -31.62 20.23 18.17
#